data_AF-A0A2E4PR97-F1
#
_entry.id   AF-A0A2E4PR97-F1
#
_cell.length_a   1.000
_cell.length_b   1.000
_cell.length_c   1.000
_cell.angle_alpha   90.00
_cell.angle_beta   90.00
_cell.angle_gamma   90.00
#
_symmetry.space_group_name_H-M   'P 1'
#
loop_
_entity.id
_entity.type
_entity.pdbx_description
1 polymer ?
#
loop_
_entity_poly.entity_id
_entity_poly.type
_entity_poly.pdbx_seq_one_letter_code
_entity_poly.pdbx_strand_id
1 'polypeptide(L)'
;MEYRFNYNSDTITEMLFQPKMLLSLAVAWLALVIIGSALTVSAANTSTFNETEGEASISETEQLARSANVAYNNETRSEQALANNTVTVFPERLVIPRIGIDLPVSNPQSRNIQVLDEELTKGAVRYPDSAKLGEKGGNVLLFGHSSRLPVVRNKFFKAFNGIETLNVGDVIQAYSGSDVYSYRVNRVYRASATDDRIALGVEGERLTLLTCDSFGKRSDRWVVEAEFFEKSS
;
A
#
# COMPACT_ATOMS: atom_id res chain seq x y z
N MET A 1 -50.40 -30.35 73.59
CA MET A 1 -49.70 -31.63 73.36
C MET A 1 -48.80 -31.41 72.15
N GLU A 2 -47.55 -31.01 72.37
CA GLU A 2 -46.61 -30.69 71.28
C GLU A 2 -45.94 -31.97 70.78
N TYR A 3 -46.04 -32.24 69.48
CA TYR A 3 -45.31 -33.32 68.82
C TYR A 3 -44.01 -32.75 68.25
N ARG A 4 -42.87 -33.10 68.86
CA ARG A 4 -41.55 -32.78 68.31
C ARG A 4 -41.10 -33.93 67.41
N PHE A 5 -40.97 -33.68 66.11
CA PHE A 5 -40.27 -34.57 65.18
C PHE A 5 -38.77 -34.33 65.29
N ASN A 6 -38.04 -35.35 65.75
CA ASN A 6 -36.58 -35.34 65.77
C ASN A 6 -36.10 -35.82 64.39
N TYR A 7 -35.54 -34.92 63.58
CA TYR A 7 -35.04 -35.25 62.25
C TYR A 7 -33.54 -35.52 62.32
N ASN A 8 -33.16 -36.77 62.09
CA ASN A 8 -31.75 -37.19 62.11
C ASN A 8 -31.10 -36.79 60.78
N SER A 9 -30.19 -35.80 60.80
CA SER A 9 -29.53 -35.25 59.61
C SER A 9 -28.64 -36.25 58.86
N ASP A 10 -28.28 -37.35 59.50
CA ASP A 10 -27.28 -38.28 58.97
C ASP A 10 -27.81 -39.19 57.85
N THR A 11 -29.14 -39.27 57.70
CA THR A 11 -29.77 -40.17 56.69
C THR A 11 -29.90 -39.55 55.31
N ILE A 12 -29.98 -38.21 55.19
CA ILE A 12 -30.02 -37.56 53.86
C ILE A 12 -28.63 -37.57 53.21
N THR A 13 -27.58 -37.40 54.01
CA THR A 13 -26.20 -37.29 53.53
C THR A 13 -25.71 -38.60 52.91
N GLU A 14 -26.11 -39.75 53.46
CA GLU A 14 -25.79 -41.06 52.88
C GLU A 14 -26.61 -41.40 51.63
N MET A 15 -27.80 -40.81 51.45
CA MET A 15 -28.60 -40.99 50.24
C MET A 15 -28.10 -40.15 49.06
N LEU A 16 -27.47 -39.00 49.31
CA LEU A 16 -27.01 -38.08 48.25
C LEU A 16 -25.65 -38.45 47.63
N PHE A 17 -24.85 -39.29 48.30
CA PHE A 17 -23.46 -39.58 47.88
C PHE A 17 -23.18 -41.07 47.65
N GLN A 18 -24.18 -41.87 47.25
CA GLN A 18 -23.90 -43.23 46.79
C GLN A 18 -23.23 -43.21 45.39
N PRO A 19 -22.08 -43.89 45.18
CA PRO A 19 -21.30 -43.81 43.94
C PRO A 19 -22.09 -44.26 42.70
N LYS A 20 -23.07 -45.16 42.87
CA LYS A 20 -23.98 -45.59 41.79
C LYS A 20 -25.01 -44.51 41.40
N MET A 21 -25.51 -43.73 42.36
CA MET A 21 -26.40 -42.59 42.08
C MET A 21 -25.65 -41.42 41.45
N LEU A 22 -24.44 -41.13 41.90
CA LEU A 22 -23.60 -40.06 41.33
C LEU A 22 -23.20 -40.36 39.88
N LEU A 23 -22.87 -41.61 39.56
CA LEU A 23 -22.58 -42.01 38.18
C LEU A 23 -23.83 -41.93 37.30
N SER A 24 -24.99 -42.34 37.81
CA SER A 24 -26.28 -42.21 37.12
C SER A 24 -26.65 -40.75 36.84
N LEU A 25 -26.45 -39.85 37.80
CA LEU A 25 -26.68 -38.41 37.65
C LEU A 25 -25.68 -37.77 36.67
N ALA A 26 -24.41 -38.16 36.71
CA ALA A 26 -23.40 -37.68 35.77
C ALA A 26 -23.67 -38.14 34.33
N VAL A 27 -24.09 -39.39 34.14
CA VAL A 27 -24.49 -39.93 32.82
C VAL A 27 -25.78 -39.27 32.33
N ALA A 28 -26.76 -39.04 33.20
CA ALA A 28 -27.98 -38.31 32.86
C ALA A 28 -27.68 -36.86 32.48
N TRP A 29 -26.77 -36.19 33.19
CA TRP A 29 -26.34 -34.82 32.89
C TRP A 29 -25.56 -34.74 31.57
N LEU A 30 -24.65 -35.68 31.30
CA LEU A 30 -23.95 -35.79 30.01
C LEU A 30 -24.92 -36.07 28.85
N ALA A 31 -25.90 -36.95 29.03
CA ALA A 31 -26.94 -37.18 28.03
C ALA A 31 -27.78 -35.91 27.77
N LEU A 32 -28.10 -35.13 28.81
CA LEU A 32 -28.80 -33.85 28.70
C LEU A 32 -28.00 -32.78 27.95
N VAL A 33 -26.67 -32.72 28.18
CA VAL A 33 -25.77 -31.81 27.47
C VAL A 33 -25.61 -32.22 26.00
N ILE A 34 -25.50 -33.52 25.71
CA ILE A 34 -25.38 -34.03 24.33
C ILE A 34 -26.69 -33.82 23.57
N ILE A 35 -27.85 -34.10 24.17
CA ILE A 35 -29.17 -33.90 23.54
C ILE A 35 -29.49 -32.40 23.40
N GLY A 36 -29.04 -31.56 24.34
CA GLY A 36 -29.15 -30.09 24.26
C GLY A 36 -28.28 -29.48 23.16
N SER A 37 -27.12 -30.07 22.86
CA SER A 37 -26.23 -29.60 21.78
C SER A 37 -26.71 -29.96 20.37
N ALA A 38 -27.72 -30.82 20.23
CA ALA A 38 -28.21 -31.31 18.94
C ALA A 38 -29.48 -30.59 18.42
N LEU A 39 -30.03 -29.59 19.13
CA LEU A 39 -31.31 -28.96 18.76
C LEU A 39 -31.32 -27.43 18.68
N THR A 40 -30.19 -26.77 18.42
CA THR A 40 -30.19 -25.33 18.05
C THR A 40 -29.18 -24.99 16.94
N VAL A 41 -29.32 -25.58 15.76
CA VAL A 41 -28.81 -24.98 14.51
C VAL A 41 -29.80 -25.29 13.37
N SER A 42 -30.96 -24.62 13.38
CA SER A 42 -31.76 -24.44 12.16
C SER A 42 -32.78 -23.32 12.37
N ALA A 43 -32.26 -22.09 12.43
CA ALA A 43 -33.03 -20.87 12.24
C ALA A 43 -32.10 -19.76 11.75
N ALA A 44 -31.34 -20.03 10.69
CA ALA A 44 -30.85 -18.97 9.81
C ALA A 44 -31.83 -18.91 8.63
N ASN A 45 -32.99 -18.32 8.91
CA ASN A 45 -33.96 -17.98 7.88
C ASN A 45 -33.32 -17.01 6.89
N THR A 46 -33.35 -17.45 5.64
CA THR A 46 -33.52 -16.66 4.43
C THR A 46 -34.18 -15.29 4.66
N SER A 47 -33.66 -14.31 3.92
CA SER A 47 -34.19 -12.97 3.62
C SER A 47 -34.01 -11.87 4.68
N THR A 48 -32.79 -11.32 4.72
CA THR A 48 -32.60 -9.87 4.68
C THR A 48 -31.34 -9.57 3.87
N PHE A 49 -31.53 -9.23 2.60
CA PHE A 49 -30.64 -8.30 1.92
C PHE A 49 -30.75 -6.97 2.67
N ASN A 50 -29.73 -6.59 3.42
CA ASN A 50 -29.48 -5.18 3.74
C ASN A 50 -28.01 -4.98 4.16
N GLU A 51 -27.27 -4.41 3.22
CA GLU A 51 -26.11 -3.53 3.36
C GLU A 51 -25.48 -3.40 4.75
N THR A 52 -24.29 -3.97 4.95
CA THR A 52 -23.05 -3.26 5.36
C THR A 52 -22.00 -4.30 5.68
N GLU A 53 -21.09 -4.56 4.75
CA GLU A 53 -19.65 -4.86 4.93
C GLU A 53 -19.09 -5.02 3.50
N GLY A 54 -19.02 -3.89 2.79
CA GLY A 54 -18.39 -3.80 1.48
C GLY A 54 -16.88 -3.74 1.65
N GLU A 55 -16.22 -4.88 1.86
CA GLU A 55 -14.84 -5.02 1.44
C GLU A 55 -14.84 -5.17 -0.08
N ALA A 56 -14.77 -4.04 -0.78
CA ALA A 56 -14.59 -4.04 -2.22
C ALA A 56 -13.30 -4.80 -2.56
N SER A 57 -13.38 -5.76 -3.49
CA SER A 57 -12.22 -6.26 -4.21
C SER A 57 -11.59 -5.09 -4.95
N ILE A 58 -10.68 -4.38 -4.29
CA ILE A 58 -9.97 -3.24 -4.87
C ILE A 58 -9.00 -3.85 -5.89
N SER A 59 -9.15 -3.47 -7.17
CA SER A 59 -8.22 -3.89 -8.21
C SER A 59 -6.76 -3.61 -7.79
N GLU A 60 -5.82 -4.49 -8.14
CA GLU A 60 -4.38 -4.30 -7.87
C GLU A 60 -3.90 -2.91 -8.32
N THR A 61 -4.49 -2.39 -9.40
CA THR A 61 -4.19 -1.05 -9.93
C THR A 61 -4.64 0.06 -8.98
N GLU A 62 -5.84 -0.06 -8.41
CA GLU A 62 -6.34 0.90 -7.43
C GLU A 62 -5.56 0.82 -6.12
N GLN A 63 -5.22 -0.40 -5.67
CA GLN A 63 -4.41 -0.59 -4.49
C GLN A 63 -3.05 0.09 -4.65
N LEU A 64 -2.36 -0.15 -5.77
CA LEU A 64 -1.08 0.48 -6.09
C LEU A 64 -1.19 2.01 -6.16
N ALA A 65 -2.18 2.54 -6.88
CA ALA A 65 -2.35 3.98 -7.01
C ALA A 65 -2.64 4.65 -5.65
N ARG A 66 -3.40 3.97 -4.79
CA ARG A 66 -3.65 4.44 -3.41
C ARG A 66 -2.39 4.41 -2.58
N SER A 67 -1.62 3.33 -2.58
CA SER A 67 -0.41 3.18 -1.77
C SER A 67 0.73 4.07 -2.23
N ALA A 68 0.83 4.35 -3.53
CA ALA A 68 1.86 5.20 -4.12
C ALA A 68 1.53 6.70 -4.09
N ASN A 69 0.38 7.11 -3.53
CA ASN A 69 -0.12 8.50 -3.56
C ASN A 69 -0.26 9.03 -5.00
N VAL A 70 -0.75 8.22 -5.93
CA VAL A 70 -0.92 8.59 -7.34
C VAL A 70 -2.42 8.78 -7.65
N ALA A 71 -2.73 9.79 -8.46
CA ALA A 71 -4.09 10.02 -8.97
C ALA A 71 -4.44 8.88 -9.94
N TYR A 72 -5.57 8.21 -9.67
CA TYR A 72 -6.11 7.19 -10.55
C TYR A 72 -7.23 7.80 -11.37
N ASN A 73 -7.03 7.91 -12.68
CA ASN A 73 -8.01 8.47 -13.59
C ASN A 73 -8.52 7.33 -14.47
N ASN A 74 -9.79 6.94 -14.30
CA ASN A 74 -10.45 5.92 -15.12
C ASN A 74 -10.99 6.46 -16.46
N GLU A 75 -10.92 7.76 -16.69
CA GLU A 75 -11.44 8.39 -17.90
C GLU A 75 -10.29 8.90 -18.81
N THR A 76 -10.27 8.32 -20.01
CA THR A 76 -9.91 8.93 -21.29
C THR A 76 -8.49 9.48 -21.46
N ARG A 77 -7.49 8.59 -21.50
CA ARG A 77 -6.20 8.85 -22.18
C ARG A 77 -6.24 8.56 -23.69
N SER A 78 -7.43 8.47 -24.28
CA SER A 78 -7.62 8.00 -25.66
C SER A 78 -7.78 9.10 -26.71
N GLU A 79 -7.87 10.39 -26.36
CA GLU A 79 -8.25 11.41 -27.36
C GLU A 79 -7.24 12.55 -27.60
N GLN A 80 -6.11 12.60 -26.89
CA GLN A 80 -5.05 13.61 -27.15
C GLN A 80 -3.74 13.04 -27.69
N ALA A 81 -3.66 11.72 -27.93
CA ALA A 81 -2.45 11.07 -28.44
C ALA A 81 -2.26 11.18 -29.96
N LEU A 82 -3.22 11.75 -30.70
CA LEU A 82 -3.21 11.75 -32.17
C LEU A 82 -2.82 13.10 -32.77
N ALA A 83 -1.68 13.69 -32.36
CA ALA A 83 -1.14 14.86 -33.07
C ALA A 83 0.37 15.13 -32.93
N ASN A 84 1.12 14.43 -32.07
CA ASN A 84 2.52 14.77 -31.83
C ASN A 84 3.46 13.59 -32.11
N ASN A 85 4.26 13.74 -33.16
CA ASN A 85 5.33 12.81 -33.54
C ASN A 85 6.54 12.96 -32.59
N THR A 86 6.31 12.93 -31.28
CA THR A 86 7.36 13.09 -30.27
C THR A 86 7.89 11.73 -29.88
N VAL A 87 9.18 11.50 -30.11
CA VAL A 87 9.85 10.26 -29.71
C VAL A 87 9.93 10.22 -28.19
N THR A 88 9.13 9.36 -27.57
CA THR A 88 9.14 9.15 -26.13
C THR A 88 10.08 8.00 -25.75
N VAL A 89 10.88 8.17 -24.71
CA VAL A 89 11.86 7.16 -24.25
C VAL A 89 11.77 6.93 -22.75
N PHE A 90 12.27 5.79 -22.29
CA PHE A 90 12.32 5.49 -20.85
C PHE A 90 13.59 6.08 -20.22
N PRO A 91 13.51 6.63 -19.00
CA PRO A 91 14.70 7.02 -18.24
C PRO A 91 15.50 5.79 -17.83
N GLU A 92 16.81 5.80 -18.05
CA GLU A 92 17.73 4.71 -17.70
C GLU A 92 18.65 5.11 -16.54
N ARG A 93 18.89 6.40 -16.35
CA ARG A 93 19.73 6.95 -15.29
C ARG A 93 19.23 8.33 -14.86
N LEU A 94 19.32 8.60 -13.56
CA LEU A 94 18.93 9.87 -12.93
C LEU A 94 20.16 10.49 -12.26
N VAL A 95 20.43 11.75 -12.57
CA VAL A 95 21.52 12.53 -11.96
C VAL A 95 20.96 13.81 -11.36
N ILE A 96 21.34 14.10 -10.11
CA ILE A 96 20.99 15.33 -9.40
C ILE A 96 22.29 15.90 -8.81
N PRO A 97 23.02 16.74 -9.56
CA PRO A 97 24.37 17.17 -9.18
C PRO A 97 24.42 17.85 -7.80
N ARG A 98 23.40 18.65 -7.48
CA ARG A 98 23.29 19.41 -6.23
C ARG A 98 23.48 18.57 -4.97
N ILE A 99 22.98 17.34 -5.00
CA ILE A 99 22.99 16.41 -3.86
C ILE A 99 23.79 15.14 -4.16
N GLY A 100 24.57 15.13 -5.24
CA GLY A 100 25.46 14.03 -5.60
C GLY A 100 24.74 12.71 -5.93
N ILE A 101 23.47 12.77 -6.35
CA ILE A 101 22.73 11.58 -6.78
C ILE A 101 23.13 11.22 -8.21
N ASP A 102 23.45 9.94 -8.41
CA ASP A 102 23.69 9.31 -9.69
C ASP A 102 23.22 7.84 -9.59
N LEU A 103 22.09 7.53 -10.22
CA LEU A 103 21.37 6.28 -10.01
C LEU A 103 20.88 5.66 -11.32
N PRO A 104 20.87 4.32 -11.43
CA PRO A 104 20.10 3.65 -12.46
C PRO A 104 18.60 3.84 -12.22
N VAL A 105 17.82 3.82 -13.29
CA VAL A 105 16.36 3.87 -13.28
C VAL A 105 15.81 2.60 -13.94
N SER A 106 14.96 1.86 -13.22
CA SER A 106 14.23 0.72 -13.79
C SER A 106 12.83 1.14 -14.27
N ASN A 107 12.32 0.43 -15.28
CA ASN A 107 11.06 0.76 -15.95
C ASN A 107 10.09 -0.44 -15.97
N PRO A 108 9.71 -0.99 -14.81
CA PRO A 108 8.77 -2.10 -14.75
C PRO A 108 7.43 -1.70 -15.41
N GLN A 109 6.85 -2.64 -16.17
CA GLN A 109 5.51 -2.49 -16.73
C GLN A 109 4.44 -3.17 -15.85
N SER A 110 4.87 -3.91 -14.83
CA SER A 110 3.99 -4.59 -13.89
C SER A 110 3.43 -3.61 -12.86
N ARG A 111 2.16 -3.77 -12.50
CA ARG A 111 1.53 -3.11 -11.34
C ARG A 111 1.59 -3.96 -10.07
N ASN A 112 2.21 -5.14 -10.15
CA ASN A 112 2.37 -6.00 -8.99
C ASN A 112 3.34 -5.34 -8.00
N ILE A 113 2.86 -5.08 -6.78
CA ILE A 113 3.61 -4.39 -5.72
C ILE A 113 4.92 -5.11 -5.40
N GLN A 114 4.93 -6.43 -5.38
CA GLN A 114 6.13 -7.20 -5.04
C GLN A 114 7.22 -7.02 -6.10
N VAL A 115 6.84 -7.01 -7.38
CA VAL A 115 7.79 -6.70 -8.47
C VAL A 115 8.36 -5.29 -8.32
N LEU A 116 7.53 -4.30 -7.99
CA LEU A 116 7.98 -2.92 -7.82
C LEU A 116 8.89 -2.75 -6.59
N ASP A 117 8.59 -3.44 -5.49
CA ASP A 117 9.41 -3.42 -4.28
C ASP A 117 10.78 -4.09 -4.50
N GLU A 118 10.83 -5.18 -5.27
CA GLU A 118 12.09 -5.80 -5.68
C GLU A 118 12.94 -4.85 -6.53
N GLU A 119 12.32 -4.10 -7.45
CA GLU A 119 12.99 -3.11 -8.28
C GLU A 119 13.51 -1.90 -7.48
N LEU A 120 12.84 -1.47 -6.41
CA LEU A 120 13.32 -0.39 -5.53
C LEU A 120 14.66 -0.73 -4.86
N THR A 121 14.96 -2.02 -4.71
CA THR A 121 16.26 -2.45 -4.18
C THR A 121 17.41 -2.28 -5.18
N LYS A 122 17.14 -1.88 -6.43
CA LYS A 122 18.14 -1.80 -7.51
C LYS A 122 18.44 -0.36 -7.96
N GLY A 123 17.66 0.62 -7.52
CA GLY A 123 17.80 2.02 -7.94
C GLY A 123 16.52 2.83 -7.80
N ALA A 124 16.37 3.83 -8.66
CA ALA A 124 15.10 4.52 -8.83
C ALA A 124 14.17 3.68 -9.72
N VAL A 125 12.86 3.77 -9.49
CA VAL A 125 11.85 2.97 -10.20
C VAL A 125 10.83 3.90 -10.82
N ARG A 126 10.62 3.80 -12.13
CA ARG A 126 9.53 4.50 -12.81
C ARG A 126 8.20 3.84 -12.49
N TYR A 127 7.20 4.64 -12.14
CA TYR A 127 5.84 4.16 -11.96
C TYR A 127 5.25 3.70 -13.31
N PRO A 128 4.65 2.49 -13.40
CA PRO A 128 4.28 1.87 -14.68
C PRO A 128 3.32 2.74 -15.52
N ASP A 129 2.38 3.45 -14.88
CA ASP A 129 1.38 4.26 -15.58
C ASP A 129 1.77 5.73 -15.78
N SER A 130 2.98 6.12 -15.33
CA SER A 130 3.46 7.49 -15.52
C SER A 130 3.81 7.75 -16.98
N ALA A 131 4.09 9.01 -17.29
CA ALA A 131 4.62 9.38 -18.60
C ALA A 131 6.03 8.81 -18.83
N LYS A 132 6.48 8.90 -20.08
CA LYS A 132 7.86 8.70 -20.53
C LYS A 132 8.58 10.04 -20.72
N LEU A 133 9.90 10.02 -20.88
CA LEU A 133 10.66 11.23 -21.24
C LEU A 133 10.23 11.70 -22.63
N GLY A 134 10.04 13.01 -22.81
CA GLY A 134 9.56 13.62 -24.05
C GLY A 134 8.03 13.56 -24.24
N GLU A 135 7.28 12.95 -23.32
CA GLU A 135 5.82 12.85 -23.44
C GLU A 135 5.13 14.15 -22.98
N LYS A 136 4.65 14.93 -23.95
CA LYS A 136 3.86 16.15 -23.69
C LYS A 136 2.57 15.83 -22.92
N GLY A 137 2.22 16.68 -21.97
CA GLY A 137 1.07 16.51 -21.10
C GLY A 137 1.30 15.50 -19.97
N GLY A 138 2.53 15.01 -19.82
CA GLY A 138 2.86 13.86 -18.99
C GLY A 138 3.70 14.20 -17.76
N ASN A 139 3.46 13.47 -16.68
CA ASN A 139 4.32 13.47 -15.50
C ASN A 139 5.05 12.14 -15.38
N VAL A 140 6.39 12.16 -15.41
CA VAL A 140 7.24 11.01 -15.14
C VAL A 140 7.40 10.89 -13.64
N LEU A 141 6.96 9.77 -13.04
CA LEU A 141 7.07 9.56 -11.59
C LEU A 141 8.19 8.56 -11.32
N LEU A 142 9.20 8.99 -10.58
CA LEU A 142 10.29 8.12 -10.11
C LEU A 142 10.19 7.96 -8.60
N PHE A 143 10.26 6.72 -8.14
CA PHE A 143 10.26 6.37 -6.72
C PHE A 143 11.65 5.86 -6.33
N GLY A 144 12.06 6.14 -5.10
CA GLY A 144 13.32 5.63 -4.55
C GLY A 144 13.29 5.57 -3.04
N HIS A 145 14.02 4.63 -2.45
CA HIS A 145 14.14 4.55 -0.99
C HIS A 145 14.88 5.75 -0.41
N SER A 146 14.54 6.08 0.83
CA SER A 146 15.30 7.02 1.65
C SER A 146 15.49 6.48 3.06
N SER A 147 16.72 6.44 3.54
CA SER A 147 17.07 5.91 4.86
C SER A 147 18.12 6.76 5.55
N ARG A 148 17.87 7.10 6.82
CA ARG A 148 18.80 7.84 7.68
C ARG A 148 19.79 6.94 8.44
N LEU A 149 19.77 5.63 8.21
CA LEU A 149 20.70 4.72 8.87
C LEU A 149 22.14 5.03 8.46
N PRO A 150 23.11 5.06 9.40
CA PRO A 150 24.51 5.34 9.07
C PRO A 150 25.07 4.36 8.04
N VAL A 151 24.80 3.06 8.22
CA VAL A 151 25.26 1.99 7.34
C VAL A 151 24.05 1.19 6.84
N VAL A 152 24.03 0.91 5.53
CA VAL A 152 23.06 0.03 4.88
C VAL A 152 23.81 -1.01 4.06
N ARG A 153 23.33 -2.26 4.05
CA ARG A 153 23.95 -3.32 3.24
C ARG A 153 23.79 -3.07 1.74
N ASN A 154 22.62 -2.57 1.36
CA ASN A 154 22.31 -2.16 0.00
C ASN A 154 22.21 -0.64 -0.05
N LYS A 155 23.09 0.00 -0.85
CA LYS A 155 23.17 1.46 -1.00
C LYS A 155 21.89 2.08 -1.56
N PHE A 156 21.08 1.33 -2.32
CA PHE A 156 19.86 1.84 -2.93
C PHE A 156 18.76 2.16 -1.92
N PHE A 157 18.86 1.67 -0.66
CA PHE A 157 18.02 2.16 0.44
C PHE A 157 18.22 3.65 0.76
N LYS A 158 19.26 4.27 0.21
CA LYS A 158 19.56 5.70 0.31
C LYS A 158 19.42 6.42 -1.04
N ALA A 159 18.80 5.80 -2.04
CA ALA A 159 18.69 6.33 -3.40
C ALA A 159 18.24 7.79 -3.42
N PHE A 160 17.13 8.11 -2.74
CA PHE A 160 16.55 9.45 -2.70
C PHE A 160 16.82 10.17 -1.37
N ASN A 161 17.94 9.87 -0.71
CA ASN A 161 18.36 10.68 0.42
C ASN A 161 18.69 12.10 -0.01
N GLY A 162 18.14 13.08 0.70
CA GLY A 162 18.48 14.48 0.51
C GLY A 162 17.66 15.19 -0.57
N ILE A 163 16.71 14.51 -1.23
CA ILE A 163 15.83 15.18 -2.20
C ILE A 163 15.00 16.29 -1.52
N GLU A 164 14.75 16.18 -0.22
CA GLU A 164 14.06 17.19 0.59
C GLU A 164 14.87 18.49 0.76
N THR A 165 16.17 18.46 0.44
CA THR A 165 17.07 19.61 0.57
C THR A 165 17.27 20.36 -0.76
N LEU A 166 16.65 19.87 -1.83
CA LEU A 166 16.63 20.56 -3.13
C LEU A 166 15.85 21.87 -3.02
N ASN A 167 16.25 22.83 -3.84
CA ASN A 167 15.67 24.16 -3.91
C ASN A 167 15.09 24.41 -5.29
N VAL A 168 14.14 25.33 -5.36
CA VAL A 168 13.64 25.84 -6.63
C VAL A 168 14.82 26.34 -7.47
N GLY A 169 14.89 25.88 -8.71
CA GLY A 169 15.96 26.20 -9.64
C GLY A 169 17.05 25.12 -9.77
N ASP A 170 17.17 24.20 -8.81
CA ASP A 170 18.11 23.07 -8.92
C ASP A 170 17.76 22.18 -10.13
N VAL A 171 18.78 21.53 -10.72
CA VAL A 171 18.64 20.76 -11.96
C VAL A 171 18.62 19.26 -11.67
N ILE A 172 17.69 18.56 -12.32
CA ILE A 172 17.59 17.10 -12.36
C ILE A 172 17.73 16.66 -13.81
N GLN A 173 18.58 15.66 -14.06
CA GLN A 173 18.85 15.15 -15.40
C GLN A 173 18.46 13.68 -15.50
N ALA A 174 17.58 13.36 -16.44
CA ALA A 174 17.18 11.99 -16.78
C ALA A 174 17.79 11.60 -18.13
N TYR A 175 18.54 10.52 -18.14
CA TYR A 175 19.27 10.02 -19.30
C TYR A 175 18.53 8.86 -19.97
N SER A 176 18.64 8.77 -21.29
CA SER A 176 18.26 7.60 -22.08
C SER A 176 19.29 7.45 -23.21
N GLY A 177 20.18 6.46 -23.11
CA GLY A 177 21.37 6.39 -23.96
C GLY A 177 22.23 7.65 -23.86
N SER A 178 22.50 8.31 -24.99
CA SER A 178 23.23 9.59 -25.06
C SER A 178 22.35 10.81 -24.79
N ASP A 179 21.03 10.67 -24.87
CA ASP A 179 20.10 11.78 -24.69
C ASP A 179 19.96 12.15 -23.20
N VAL A 180 19.95 13.45 -22.92
CA VAL A 180 19.75 14.03 -21.59
C VAL A 180 18.54 14.93 -21.60
N TYR A 181 17.57 14.63 -20.73
CA TYR A 181 16.39 15.45 -20.48
C TYR A 181 16.59 16.18 -19.17
N SER A 182 16.68 17.50 -19.22
CA SER A 182 16.95 18.35 -18.07
C SER A 182 15.68 19.02 -17.56
N TYR A 183 15.46 18.89 -16.26
CA TYR A 183 14.31 19.40 -15.52
C TYR A 183 14.78 20.38 -14.44
N ARG A 184 14.00 21.42 -14.18
CA ARG A 184 14.26 22.43 -13.16
C ARG A 184 13.26 22.29 -12.04
N VAL A 185 13.76 22.09 -10.81
CA VAL A 185 12.92 21.98 -9.61
C VAL A 185 12.08 23.24 -9.47
N ASN A 186 10.77 23.08 -9.33
CA ASN A 186 9.84 24.19 -9.08
C ASN A 186 9.13 24.05 -7.72
N ARG A 187 9.11 22.85 -7.13
CA ARG A 187 8.45 22.61 -5.85
C ARG A 187 9.09 21.44 -5.09
N VAL A 188 9.26 21.61 -3.78
CA VAL A 188 9.67 20.55 -2.84
C VAL A 188 8.73 20.60 -1.65
N TYR A 189 8.13 19.47 -1.29
CA TYR A 189 7.17 19.41 -0.19
C TYR A 189 7.05 18.00 0.39
N ARG A 190 6.49 17.92 1.61
CA ARG A 190 6.15 16.66 2.25
C ARG A 190 4.69 16.37 1.98
N ALA A 191 4.41 15.32 1.21
CA ALA A 191 3.08 14.85 0.91
C ALA A 191 2.55 13.95 2.03
N SER A 192 1.29 14.17 2.42
CA SER A 192 0.54 13.34 3.35
C SER A 192 0.16 12.00 2.71
N ALA A 193 0.26 10.92 3.47
CA ALA A 193 -0.16 9.58 3.04
C ALA A 193 -1.65 9.48 2.65
N THR A 194 -2.50 10.37 3.19
CA THR A 194 -3.96 10.29 3.08
C THR A 194 -4.54 11.21 2.00
N ASP A 195 -4.04 12.44 1.91
CA ASP A 195 -4.75 13.52 1.24
C ASP A 195 -4.11 13.92 -0.09
N ASP A 196 -2.79 13.76 -0.22
CA ASP A 196 -2.08 14.18 -1.42
C ASP A 196 -2.07 13.08 -2.48
N ARG A 197 -2.41 13.47 -3.71
CA ARG A 197 -2.36 12.61 -4.90
C ARG A 197 -1.58 13.28 -6.02
N ILE A 198 -0.54 12.61 -6.50
CA ILE A 198 0.30 13.08 -7.61
C ILE A 198 -0.38 12.75 -8.93
N ALA A 199 -0.61 13.77 -9.75
CA ALA A 199 -1.24 13.63 -11.05
C ALA A 199 -0.31 12.95 -12.07
N LEU A 200 -0.86 12.05 -12.89
CA LEU A 200 -0.17 11.42 -14.00
C LEU A 200 -0.14 12.31 -15.26
N GLY A 201 -1.18 13.12 -15.44
CA GLY A 201 -1.29 14.12 -16.50
C GLY A 201 -1.12 15.53 -15.92
N VAL A 202 -0.38 16.37 -16.63
CA VAL A 202 -0.05 17.75 -16.24
C VAL A 202 0.02 18.62 -17.49
N GLU A 203 0.05 19.94 -17.33
CA GLU A 203 0.47 20.81 -18.43
C GLU A 203 2.00 20.69 -18.64
N GLY A 204 2.44 20.69 -19.90
CA GLY A 204 3.88 20.62 -20.22
C GLY A 204 4.48 19.22 -20.04
N GLU A 205 5.72 19.14 -19.56
CA GLU A 205 6.43 17.90 -19.29
C GLU A 205 7.05 17.99 -17.89
N ARG A 206 6.64 17.10 -16.99
CA ARG A 206 7.08 17.12 -15.59
C ARG A 206 7.82 15.84 -15.22
N LEU A 207 8.79 16.00 -14.33
CA LEU A 207 9.41 14.91 -13.58
C LEU A 207 9.09 15.10 -12.09
N THR A 208 8.57 14.05 -11.46
CA THR A 208 8.29 14.02 -10.02
C THR A 208 9.09 12.92 -9.35
N LEU A 209 9.87 13.28 -8.32
CA LEU A 209 10.61 12.34 -7.48
C LEU A 209 9.85 12.12 -6.17
N LEU A 210 9.73 10.87 -5.74
CA LEU A 210 9.03 10.48 -4.53
C LEU A 210 9.87 9.53 -3.67
N THR A 211 10.03 9.84 -2.37
CA THR A 211 10.58 8.82 -1.45
C THR A 211 9.57 7.69 -1.26
N CYS A 212 10.05 6.45 -1.16
CA CYS A 212 9.22 5.27 -1.01
C CYS A 212 9.92 4.18 -0.20
N ASP A 213 9.31 3.68 0.88
CA ASP A 213 9.83 2.49 1.59
C ASP A 213 9.30 1.19 0.97
N SER A 214 8.07 1.21 0.46
CA SER A 214 7.41 0.10 -0.23
C SER A 214 6.18 0.63 -0.98
N PHE A 215 5.89 0.08 -2.14
CA PHE A 215 4.64 0.29 -2.89
C PHE A 215 3.44 -0.42 -2.25
N GLY A 216 3.63 -1.25 -1.23
CA GLY A 216 2.55 -1.91 -0.47
C GLY A 216 2.04 -1.09 0.71
N LYS A 217 2.72 0.00 1.07
CA LYS A 217 2.42 0.75 2.29
C LYS A 217 2.23 2.24 1.99
N ARG A 218 1.16 2.80 2.53
CA ARG A 218 0.96 4.25 2.57
C ARG A 218 1.89 4.87 3.61
N SER A 219 2.62 5.90 3.21
CA SER A 219 3.46 6.68 4.09
C SER A 219 3.57 8.12 3.59
N ASP A 220 3.74 9.04 4.51
CA ASP A 220 4.16 10.39 4.16
C ASP A 220 5.51 10.31 3.44
N ARG A 221 5.69 11.16 2.44
CA ARG A 221 6.87 11.12 1.58
C ARG A 221 7.30 12.50 1.16
N TRP A 222 8.60 12.66 0.92
CA TRP A 222 9.10 13.85 0.24
C TRP A 222 8.82 13.74 -1.25
N VAL A 223 8.34 14.83 -1.81
CA VAL A 223 8.01 14.99 -3.22
C VAL A 223 8.76 16.18 -3.78
N VAL A 224 9.39 15.99 -4.93
CA VAL A 224 10.06 17.03 -5.70
C VAL A 224 9.42 17.05 -7.08
N GLU A 225 8.87 18.19 -7.47
CA GLU A 225 8.35 18.44 -8.82
C GLU A 225 9.34 19.31 -9.59
N ALA A 226 9.56 18.98 -10.86
CA ALA A 226 10.47 19.68 -11.73
C ALA A 226 9.93 19.74 -13.17
N GLU A 227 10.09 20.90 -13.80
CA GLU A 227 9.61 21.17 -15.17
C GLU A 227 10.73 20.98 -16.18
N PHE A 228 10.41 20.33 -17.29
CA PHE A 228 11.32 20.17 -18.42
C PHE A 228 11.72 21.54 -18.98
N PHE A 229 13.00 21.69 -19.32
CA PHE A 229 13.46 22.90 -20.01
C PHE A 229 14.41 22.65 -21.17
N GLU A 230 15.05 21.48 -21.27
CA GLU A 230 16.05 21.22 -22.30
C GLU A 230 16.25 19.72 -22.57
N LYS A 231 16.46 19.38 -23.84
CA LYS A 231 17.02 18.09 -24.27
C LYS A 231 18.35 18.34 -24.97
N SER A 232 19.38 17.57 -24.64
CA SER A 232 20.68 17.53 -25.32
C SER A 232 21.05 16.10 -25.72
N SER A 233 21.90 15.93 -26.74
CA SER A 233 22.38 14.65 -27.27
C SER A 233 23.89 14.65 -27.47
#